data_AF-A0A936MKL7-F1
#
_entry.id   AF-A0A936MKL7-F1
#
_cell.length_a   1.000
_cell.length_b   1.000
_cell.length_c   1.000
_cell.angle_alpha   90.00
_cell.angle_beta   90.00
_cell.angle_gamma   90.00
#
_symmetry.space_group_name_H-M   'P 1'
#
loop_
_entity.id
_entity.type
_entity.pdbx_description
1 polymer ?
#
loop_
_entity_poly.entity_id
_entity_poly.type
_entity_poly.pdbx_seq_one_letter_code
_entity_poly.pdbx_strand_id
1 'polypeptide(L)'
;MMDPCAPDDAIFLYGARRLLLVLHAAGSIVLVGASTHHALHMRYYLRHKFVRVAQEKLWAKVVAVAYVFTFVIGALLYPTYRYHVRGLYLDRFAPTYAGLFDVKEVYASLTLVVAVGLGALAFALRPAEERWLVRVYAVMSFLVCGVVWLNVVLGLLVTSVRGIG
;
A
#
# COMPACT_ATOMS: atom_id res chain seq x y z
N MET A 1 21.16 -12.85 -32.14
CA MET A 1 21.79 -13.15 -30.83
C MET A 1 21.95 -11.79 -30.17
N MET A 2 21.02 -11.39 -29.31
CA MET A 2 21.07 -10.07 -28.65
C MET A 2 22.16 -10.12 -27.59
N ASP A 3 23.07 -9.14 -27.58
CA ASP A 3 23.93 -8.87 -26.43
C ASP A 3 23.13 -8.02 -25.44
N PRO A 4 22.54 -8.60 -24.37
CA PRO A 4 21.54 -7.95 -23.53
C PRO A 4 22.17 -7.17 -22.36
N CYS A 5 23.50 -7.04 -22.34
CA CYS A 5 24.28 -6.46 -21.25
C CYS A 5 24.11 -4.93 -21.13
N ALA A 6 22.94 -4.47 -20.68
CA ALA A 6 23.00 -3.51 -19.59
C ALA A 6 23.43 -4.34 -18.38
N PRO A 7 24.61 -4.09 -17.79
CA PRO A 7 24.95 -4.79 -16.56
C PRO A 7 23.81 -4.51 -15.57
N ASP A 8 23.36 -5.53 -14.87
CA ASP A 8 22.38 -5.44 -13.78
C ASP A 8 22.69 -4.26 -12.82
N ASP A 9 23.97 -3.85 -12.76
CA ASP A 9 24.52 -2.69 -12.06
C ASP A 9 24.01 -1.32 -12.55
N ALA A 10 23.51 -1.23 -13.79
CA ALA A 10 22.90 -0.02 -14.35
C ALA A 10 21.49 0.24 -13.79
N ILE A 11 20.85 -0.78 -13.21
CA ILE A 11 19.51 -0.66 -12.64
C ILE A 11 19.63 -0.26 -11.18
N PHE A 12 19.05 0.88 -10.85
CA PHE A 12 19.08 1.47 -9.50
C PHE A 12 18.66 0.45 -8.43
N LEU A 13 19.54 0.26 -7.42
CA LEU A 13 19.36 -0.64 -6.27
C LEU A 13 19.11 -2.13 -6.62
N TYR A 14 19.46 -2.58 -7.83
CA TYR A 14 19.22 -3.96 -8.23
C TYR A 14 19.88 -4.99 -7.30
N GLY A 15 21.10 -4.72 -6.81
CA GLY A 15 21.78 -5.58 -5.83
C GLY A 15 21.02 -5.72 -4.50
N ALA A 16 20.25 -4.71 -4.11
CA ALA A 16 19.44 -4.71 -2.88
C ALA A 16 18.02 -5.25 -3.08
N ARG A 17 17.63 -5.65 -4.30
CA ARG A 17 16.23 -6.02 -4.65
C ARG A 17 15.62 -7.07 -3.74
N ARG A 18 16.39 -8.09 -3.33
CA ARG A 18 15.91 -9.16 -2.44
C ARG A 18 15.55 -8.63 -1.05
N LEU A 19 16.42 -7.78 -0.49
CA LEU A 19 16.15 -7.13 0.79
C LEU A 19 14.94 -6.21 0.68
N LEU A 20 14.88 -5.38 -0.37
CA LEU A 20 13.75 -4.48 -0.60
C LEU A 20 12.43 -5.26 -0.76
N LEU A 21 12.43 -6.41 -1.44
CA LEU A 21 11.26 -7.29 -1.55
C LEU A 21 10.80 -7.79 -0.18
N VAL A 22 11.72 -8.26 0.66
CA VAL A 22 11.41 -8.73 2.02
C VAL A 22 10.84 -7.59 2.86
N LEU A 23 11.46 -6.41 2.83
CA LEU A 23 11.00 -5.23 3.56
C LEU A 23 9.62 -4.76 3.06
N HIS A 24 9.39 -4.77 1.75
CA HIS A 24 8.09 -4.42 1.17
C HIS A 24 7.00 -5.41 1.59
N ALA A 25 7.31 -6.72 1.58
CA ALA A 25 6.39 -7.76 2.01
C ALA A 25 6.06 -7.62 3.51
N ALA A 26 7.06 -7.43 4.35
CA ALA A 26 6.88 -7.21 5.79
C ALA A 26 6.04 -5.94 6.07
N GLY A 27 6.36 -4.83 5.40
CA GLY A 27 5.59 -3.59 5.49
C GLY A 27 4.13 -3.78 5.05
N SER A 28 3.91 -4.52 3.97
CA SER A 28 2.57 -4.85 3.48
C SER A 28 1.76 -5.68 4.49
N ILE A 29 2.38 -6.65 5.15
CA ILE A 29 1.72 -7.46 6.19
C ILE A 29 1.28 -6.57 7.36
N VAL A 30 2.17 -5.69 7.84
CA VAL A 30 1.85 -4.73 8.90
C VAL A 30 0.74 -3.79 8.47
N LEU A 31 0.81 -3.26 7.25
CA LEU A 31 -0.17 -2.32 6.70
C LEU A 31 -1.56 -2.97 6.60
N VAL A 32 -1.66 -4.17 6.04
CA VAL A 32 -2.92 -4.94 5.95
C VAL A 32 -3.51 -5.19 7.33
N GLY A 33 -2.68 -5.65 8.26
CA GLY A 33 -3.10 -5.90 9.64
C GLY A 33 -3.64 -4.63 10.29
N ALA A 34 -2.86 -3.54 10.27
CA ALA A 34 -3.23 -2.28 10.89
C ALA A 34 -4.46 -1.63 10.23
N SER A 35 -4.56 -1.62 8.90
CA SER A 35 -5.69 -1.01 8.20
C SER A 35 -6.99 -1.78 8.45
N THR A 36 -6.90 -3.11 8.53
CA THR A 36 -8.04 -3.97 8.85
C THR A 36 -8.50 -3.73 10.29
N HIS A 37 -7.58 -3.69 11.26
CA HIS A 37 -7.94 -3.41 12.66
C HIS A 37 -8.54 -2.01 12.82
N HIS A 38 -7.98 -1.00 12.16
CA HIS A 38 -8.51 0.35 12.18
C HIS A 38 -9.93 0.42 11.59
N ALA A 39 -10.16 -0.19 10.42
CA ALA A 39 -11.48 -0.25 9.79
C ALA A 39 -12.52 -0.99 10.66
N LEU A 40 -12.11 -2.06 11.33
CA LEU A 40 -12.97 -2.77 12.29
C LEU A 40 -13.29 -1.92 13.52
N HIS A 41 -12.39 -1.05 13.98
CA HIS A 41 -12.70 -0.10 15.06
C HIS A 41 -13.71 0.97 14.61
N MET A 42 -13.64 1.42 13.36
CA MET A 42 -14.55 2.46 12.83
C MET A 42 -16.03 2.06 12.87
N ARG A 43 -16.36 0.76 12.87
CA ARG A 43 -17.75 0.28 13.04
C ARG A 43 -18.38 0.75 14.37
N TYR A 44 -17.58 0.91 15.42
CA TYR A 44 -18.05 1.40 16.72
C TYR A 44 -18.25 2.91 16.70
N TYR A 45 -17.33 3.64 16.06
CA TYR A 45 -17.42 5.09 15.90
C TYR A 45 -18.64 5.51 15.07
N LEU A 46 -18.96 4.75 14.02
CA LEU A 46 -20.19 4.94 13.23
C LEU A 46 -21.47 4.71 14.04
N ARG A 47 -21.40 3.95 15.12
CA ARG A 47 -22.49 3.75 16.11
C ARG A 47 -22.39 4.71 17.29
N HIS A 48 -21.58 5.77 17.18
CA HIS A 48 -21.32 6.76 18.23
C HIS A 48 -20.77 6.17 19.53
N LYS A 49 -20.09 5.02 19.46
CA LYS A 49 -19.40 4.38 20.60
C LYS A 49 -17.90 4.62 20.50
N PHE A 50 -17.42 5.61 21.25
CA PHE A 50 -16.01 6.03 21.25
C PHE A 50 -15.19 5.27 22.31
N VAL A 51 -15.03 3.96 22.09
CA VAL A 51 -14.31 3.07 23.01
C VAL A 51 -12.85 2.98 22.60
N ARG A 52 -11.92 3.02 23.58
CA ARG A 52 -10.46 2.88 23.37
C ARG A 52 -9.90 3.84 22.30
N VAL A 53 -10.26 5.13 22.42
CA VAL A 53 -9.86 6.19 21.47
C VAL A 53 -8.35 6.24 21.23
N ALA A 54 -7.54 6.08 22.29
CA ALA A 54 -6.08 6.07 22.15
C ALA A 54 -5.56 4.93 21.25
N GLN A 55 -6.17 3.74 21.37
CA GLN A 55 -5.79 2.58 20.55
C GLN A 55 -6.23 2.77 19.10
N GLU A 56 -7.42 3.31 18.87
CA GLU A 56 -7.88 3.66 17.52
C GLU A 56 -6.93 4.66 16.85
N LYS A 57 -6.58 5.75 17.54
CA LYS A 57 -5.62 6.75 17.04
C LYS A 57 -4.23 6.16 16.78
N LEU A 58 -3.80 5.21 17.60
CA LEU A 58 -2.55 4.47 17.38
C LEU A 58 -2.61 3.70 16.06
N TRP A 59 -3.70 2.95 15.81
CA TRP A 59 -3.86 2.20 14.56
C TRP A 59 -3.83 3.11 13.34
N ALA A 60 -4.49 4.28 13.36
CA ALA A 60 -4.43 5.23 12.25
C ALA A 60 -3.02 5.74 11.96
N LYS A 61 -2.24 6.04 13.00
CA LYS A 61 -0.83 6.45 12.86
C LYS A 61 0.03 5.32 12.30
N VAL A 62 -0.16 4.10 12.80
CA VAL A 62 0.53 2.91 12.28
C VAL A 62 0.19 2.67 10.81
N VAL A 63 -1.09 2.81 10.42
CA VAL A 63 -1.52 2.74 9.02
C VAL A 63 -0.78 3.78 8.18
N ALA A 64 -0.77 5.04 8.59
CA ALA A 64 -0.10 6.11 7.83
C ALA A 64 1.41 5.82 7.65
N VAL A 65 2.12 5.48 8.72
CA VAL A 65 3.56 5.18 8.68
C VAL A 65 3.85 3.94 7.84
N ALA A 66 3.10 2.85 8.06
CA ALA A 66 3.28 1.61 7.30
C ALA A 66 2.95 1.80 5.82
N TYR A 67 1.97 2.65 5.48
CA TYR A 67 1.61 2.97 4.10
C TYR A 67 2.76 3.71 3.42
N VAL A 68 3.24 4.80 4.02
CA VAL A 68 4.36 5.58 3.48
C VAL A 68 5.59 4.70 3.32
N PHE A 69 5.95 3.92 4.33
CA PHE A 69 7.08 3.00 4.27
C PHE A 69 6.93 2.00 3.11
N THR A 70 5.80 1.29 3.05
CA THR A 70 5.55 0.26 2.02
C THR A 70 5.55 0.87 0.61
N PHE A 71 4.96 2.05 0.44
CA PHE A 71 4.95 2.78 -0.81
C PHE A 71 6.36 3.19 -1.25
N VAL A 72 7.17 3.75 -0.34
CA VAL A 72 8.56 4.14 -0.63
C VAL A 72 9.39 2.93 -1.03
N ILE A 73 9.32 1.82 -0.28
CA ILE A 73 10.07 0.60 -0.66
C ILE A 73 9.58 0.06 -2.02
N GLY A 74 8.27 0.12 -2.30
CA GLY A 74 7.70 -0.25 -3.60
C GLY A 74 8.23 0.63 -4.74
N ALA A 75 8.32 1.94 -4.51
CA ALA A 75 8.89 2.89 -5.47
C ALA A 75 10.39 2.63 -5.71
N LEU A 76 11.15 2.25 -4.68
CA LEU A 76 12.56 1.85 -4.82
C LEU A 76 12.73 0.55 -5.61
N LEU A 77 11.77 -0.38 -5.52
CA LEU A 77 11.73 -1.60 -6.33
C LEU A 77 11.28 -1.35 -7.78
N TYR A 78 10.60 -0.23 -8.03
CA TYR A 78 9.93 0.04 -9.29
C TYR A 78 10.85 -0.04 -10.53
N PRO A 79 12.08 0.50 -10.54
CA PRO A 79 12.97 0.36 -11.70
C PRO A 79 13.27 -1.09 -12.06
N THR A 80 13.52 -1.93 -11.04
CA THR A 80 13.78 -3.37 -11.23
C THR A 80 12.54 -4.07 -11.78
N TYR A 81 11.36 -3.78 -11.24
CA TYR A 81 10.08 -4.30 -11.74
C TYR A 81 9.81 -3.88 -13.19
N ARG A 82 9.95 -2.58 -13.48
CA ARG A 82 9.61 -1.96 -14.77
C ARG A 82 10.41 -2.60 -15.90
N TYR A 83 11.69 -2.87 -15.66
CA TYR A 83 12.56 -3.53 -16.62
C TYR A 83 12.29 -5.05 -16.70
N HIS A 84 12.54 -5.78 -15.61
CA HIS A 84 12.63 -7.25 -15.65
C HIS A 84 11.28 -7.97 -15.73
N VAL A 85 10.24 -7.39 -15.14
CA VAL A 85 8.94 -8.02 -15.05
C VAL A 85 8.03 -7.44 -16.11
N ARG A 86 7.88 -6.12 -16.14
CA ARG A 86 6.96 -5.48 -17.07
C ARG A 86 7.48 -5.47 -18.50
N GLY A 87 8.62 -4.82 -18.75
CA GLY A 87 9.16 -4.63 -20.09
C GLY A 87 9.59 -5.93 -20.77
N LEU A 88 10.33 -6.80 -20.07
CA LEU A 88 10.82 -8.04 -20.65
C LEU A 88 9.75 -9.15 -20.78
N TYR A 89 8.66 -9.08 -19.99
CA TYR A 89 7.69 -10.18 -19.93
C TYR A 89 6.23 -9.74 -20.05
N LEU A 90 5.69 -9.00 -19.07
CA LEU A 90 4.24 -8.77 -18.99
C LEU A 90 3.69 -8.03 -20.22
N ASP A 91 4.38 -7.00 -20.71
CA ASP A 91 3.90 -6.21 -21.85
C ASP A 91 3.77 -7.06 -23.13
N ARG A 92 4.57 -8.14 -23.26
CA ARG A 92 4.55 -9.04 -24.42
C ARG A 92 3.66 -10.27 -24.24
N PHE A 93 3.69 -10.89 -23.06
CA PHE A 93 3.09 -12.22 -22.84
C PHE A 93 1.87 -12.21 -21.93
N ALA A 94 1.66 -11.14 -21.17
CA ALA A 94 0.59 -11.06 -20.17
C ALA A 94 0.06 -9.62 -19.98
N PRO A 95 -0.39 -8.94 -21.05
CA PRO A 95 -0.72 -7.50 -21.01
C PRO A 95 -1.86 -7.17 -20.04
N THR A 96 -2.79 -8.10 -19.81
CA THR A 96 -3.84 -7.94 -18.79
C THR A 96 -3.24 -7.75 -17.39
N TYR A 97 -2.18 -8.48 -17.05
CA TYR A 97 -1.51 -8.36 -15.75
C TYR A 97 -0.69 -7.07 -15.64
N ALA A 98 -0.14 -6.56 -16.75
CA ALA A 98 0.43 -5.21 -16.79
C ALA A 98 -0.64 -4.14 -16.50
N GLY A 99 -1.83 -4.26 -17.10
CA GLY A 99 -2.95 -3.35 -16.83
C GLY A 99 -3.46 -3.42 -15.38
N LEU A 100 -3.56 -4.62 -14.80
CA LEU A 100 -3.89 -4.78 -13.38
C LEU A 100 -2.85 -4.10 -12.47
N PHE A 101 -1.58 -4.19 -12.84
CA PHE A 101 -0.52 -3.50 -12.12
C PHE A 101 -0.68 -1.97 -12.23
N ASP A 102 -0.93 -1.42 -13.41
CA ASP A 102 -1.17 0.02 -13.59
C ASP A 102 -2.32 0.54 -12.72
N VAL A 103 -3.43 -0.19 -12.70
CA VAL A 103 -4.60 0.13 -11.86
C VAL A 103 -4.18 0.18 -10.38
N LYS A 104 -3.43 -0.81 -9.92
CA LYS A 104 -2.96 -0.87 -8.52
C LYS A 104 -2.07 0.33 -8.18
N GLU A 105 -1.19 0.77 -9.08
CA GLU A 105 -0.26 1.88 -8.84
C GLU A 105 -1.00 3.22 -8.70
N VAL A 106 -2.01 3.44 -9.53
CA VAL A 106 -2.86 4.63 -9.45
C VAL A 106 -3.59 4.65 -8.11
N TYR A 107 -4.26 3.55 -7.73
CA TYR A 107 -4.97 3.49 -6.45
C TYR A 107 -4.04 3.58 -5.25
N ALA A 108 -2.84 2.99 -5.32
CA ALA A 108 -1.82 3.11 -4.26
C ALA A 108 -1.39 4.57 -4.07
N SER A 109 -1.13 5.29 -5.16
CA SER A 109 -0.68 6.68 -5.13
C SER A 109 -1.77 7.63 -4.62
N LEU A 110 -3.01 7.45 -5.06
CA LEU A 110 -4.14 8.26 -4.58
C LEU A 110 -4.43 8.00 -3.10
N THR A 111 -4.37 6.73 -2.68
CA THR A 111 -4.67 6.34 -1.30
C THR A 111 -3.56 6.72 -0.33
N LEU A 112 -2.32 6.93 -0.79
CA LEU A 112 -1.24 7.50 0.02
C LEU A 112 -1.66 8.84 0.65
N VAL A 113 -2.27 9.73 -0.15
CA VAL A 113 -2.74 11.04 0.34
C VAL A 113 -3.82 10.84 1.41
N VAL A 114 -4.74 9.90 1.18
CA VAL A 114 -5.80 9.58 2.15
C VAL A 114 -5.22 8.97 3.43
N ALA A 115 -4.24 8.09 3.34
CA ALA A 115 -3.60 7.44 4.49
C ALA A 115 -2.81 8.46 5.34
N VAL A 116 -2.10 9.39 4.70
CA VAL A 116 -1.41 10.49 5.39
C VAL A 116 -2.42 11.42 6.06
N GLY A 117 -3.50 11.79 5.35
CA GLY A 117 -4.59 12.58 5.91
C GLY A 117 -5.27 11.90 7.10
N LEU A 118 -5.46 10.58 7.04
CA LEU A 118 -5.99 9.76 8.14
C LEU A 118 -5.07 9.84 9.36
N GLY A 119 -3.76 9.64 9.15
CA GLY A 119 -2.76 9.77 10.22
C GLY A 119 -2.72 11.17 10.83
N ALA A 120 -2.81 12.22 10.01
CA ALA A 120 -2.85 13.61 10.46
C ALA A 120 -4.11 13.91 11.30
N LEU A 121 -5.29 13.48 10.82
CA LEU A 121 -6.55 13.61 11.55
C LEU A 121 -6.52 12.90 12.90
N ALA A 122 -5.81 11.78 13.02
CA ALA A 122 -5.69 11.06 14.30
C ALA A 122 -5.04 11.92 15.42
N PHE A 123 -4.22 12.92 15.08
CA PHE A 123 -3.64 13.84 16.05
C PHE A 123 -4.65 14.87 16.56
N ALA A 124 -5.53 15.38 15.69
CA ALA A 124 -6.43 16.50 16.01
C ALA A 124 -7.86 16.07 16.37
N LEU A 125 -8.39 15.02 15.75
CA LEU A 125 -9.80 14.63 15.84
C LEU A 125 -10.25 14.36 17.29
N ARG A 126 -11.32 15.03 17.71
CA ARG A 126 -12.03 14.78 18.98
C ARG A 126 -13.39 14.15 18.67
N PRO A 127 -13.49 12.81 18.65
CA PRO A 127 -14.64 12.12 18.07
C PRO A 127 -15.97 12.37 18.80
N ALA A 128 -15.93 12.71 20.09
CA ALA A 128 -17.12 13.06 20.88
C ALA A 128 -17.74 14.42 20.49
N GLU A 129 -16.92 15.34 20.00
CA GLU A 129 -17.28 16.73 19.73
C GLU A 129 -17.52 16.96 18.23
N GLU A 130 -16.76 16.28 17.37
CA GLU A 130 -16.76 16.49 15.92
C GLU A 130 -17.43 15.31 15.19
N ARG A 131 -18.70 15.04 15.50
CA ARG A 131 -19.43 13.84 15.02
C ARG A 131 -19.52 13.70 13.50
N TRP A 132 -19.51 14.82 12.76
CA TRP A 132 -19.53 14.76 11.30
C TRP A 132 -18.17 14.29 10.75
N LEU A 133 -17.06 14.75 11.35
CA LEU A 133 -15.71 14.40 10.94
C LEU A 133 -15.39 12.93 11.22
N VAL A 134 -16.04 12.35 12.24
CA VAL A 134 -16.00 10.89 12.49
C VAL A 134 -16.45 10.09 11.26
N ARG A 135 -17.47 10.54 10.53
CA ARG A 135 -17.93 9.82 9.32
C ARG A 135 -16.90 9.91 8.20
N VAL A 136 -16.32 11.08 8.00
CA VAL A 136 -15.24 11.29 7.01
C VAL A 136 -14.05 10.39 7.35
N TYR A 137 -13.61 10.42 8.61
CA TYR A 137 -12.52 9.61 9.11
C TYR A 137 -12.76 8.10 8.97
N ALA A 138 -13.99 7.64 9.23
CA ALA A 138 -14.39 6.26 9.00
C ALA A 138 -14.35 5.89 7.51
N VAL A 139 -14.89 6.74 6.63
CA VAL A 139 -14.84 6.52 5.17
C VAL A 139 -13.40 6.45 4.68
N MET A 140 -12.52 7.35 5.12
CA MET A 140 -11.09 7.32 4.81
C MET A 140 -10.47 5.98 5.24
N SER A 141 -10.77 5.52 6.45
CA SER A 141 -10.29 4.21 6.93
C SER A 141 -10.77 3.05 6.07
N PHE A 142 -12.05 3.00 5.71
CA PHE A 142 -12.58 1.91 4.88
C PHE A 142 -12.00 1.95 3.47
N LEU A 143 -11.83 3.15 2.89
CA LEU A 143 -11.19 3.35 1.60
C LEU A 143 -9.75 2.85 1.62
N VAL A 144 -8.95 3.29 2.60
CA VAL A 144 -7.56 2.85 2.75
C VAL A 144 -7.48 1.34 2.90
N CYS A 145 -8.31 0.75 3.78
CA CYS A 145 -8.34 -0.70 3.98
C CYS A 145 -8.73 -1.46 2.69
N GLY A 146 -9.76 -1.01 1.98
CA GLY A 146 -10.21 -1.62 0.74
C GLY A 146 -9.13 -1.58 -0.35
N VAL A 147 -8.47 -0.44 -0.53
CA VAL A 147 -7.39 -0.30 -1.52
C VAL A 147 -6.15 -1.09 -1.11
N VAL A 148 -5.79 -1.15 0.17
CA VAL A 148 -4.68 -1.99 0.65
C VAL A 148 -4.92 -3.46 0.30
N TRP A 149 -6.13 -3.99 0.56
CA TRP A 149 -6.48 -5.36 0.19
C TRP A 149 -6.49 -5.57 -1.32
N LEU A 150 -7.04 -4.61 -2.09
CA LEU A 150 -6.98 -4.65 -3.56
C LEU A 150 -5.52 -4.76 -4.05
N ASN A 151 -4.64 -3.90 -3.56
CA ASN A 151 -3.21 -3.88 -3.94
C ASN A 151 -2.50 -5.19 -3.60
N VAL A 152 -2.83 -5.82 -2.48
CA VAL A 152 -2.28 -7.13 -2.09
C VAL A 152 -2.76 -8.21 -3.05
N VAL A 153 -4.06 -8.28 -3.34
CA VAL A 153 -4.61 -9.28 -4.27
C VAL A 153 -4.01 -9.10 -5.66
N LEU A 154 -4.02 -7.87 -6.20
CA LEU A 154 -3.42 -7.58 -7.50
C LEU A 154 -1.90 -7.84 -7.50
N GLY A 155 -1.21 -7.52 -6.41
CA GLY A 155 0.20 -7.84 -6.20
C GLY A 155 0.46 -9.34 -6.32
N LEU A 156 -0.29 -10.16 -5.57
CA LEU A 156 -0.19 -11.62 -5.59
C LEU A 156 -0.47 -12.20 -6.99
N LEU A 157 -1.52 -11.72 -7.66
CA LEU A 157 -1.88 -12.14 -9.02
C LEU A 157 -0.78 -11.80 -10.04
N VAL A 158 -0.17 -10.61 -9.96
CA VAL A 158 0.94 -10.25 -10.84
C VAL A 158 2.16 -11.11 -10.55
N THR A 159 2.49 -11.31 -9.27
CA THR A 159 3.66 -12.11 -8.89
C THR A 159 3.52 -13.59 -9.18
N SER A 160 2.31 -14.14 -9.23
CA SER A 160 2.09 -15.55 -9.60
C SER A 160 2.37 -15.82 -11.07
N VAL A 161 2.28 -14.79 -11.93
CA VAL A 161 2.68 -14.87 -13.33
C VAL A 161 4.17 -14.59 -13.50
N ARG A 162 4.66 -13.49 -12.91
CA ARG A 162 6.08 -13.12 -12.97
C ARG A 162 6.47 -12.23 -11.79
N GLY A 163 7.42 -12.71 -10.98
CA GLY A 163 8.04 -11.95 -9.88
C GLY A 163 9.39 -11.34 -10.24
N ILE A 164 9.91 -10.48 -9.34
CA ILE A 164 11.26 -9.88 -9.42
C ILE A 164 12.35 -10.86 -8.93
N GLY A 165 11.95 -11.97 -8.28
CA GLY A 165 12.82 -12.95 -7.62
C GLY A 165 13.32 -14.06 -8.53
#